data_AF-V8N8N6-F1
#
_entry.id   AF-V8N8N6-F1
#
_cell.length_a   1.000
_cell.length_b   1.000
_cell.length_c   1.000
_cell.angle_alpha   90.00
_cell.angle_beta   90.00
_cell.angle_gamma   90.00
#
_symmetry.space_group_name_H-M   'P 1'
#
loop_
_entity.id
_entity.type
_entity.pdbx_description
1 polymer ?
#
loop_
_entity_poly.entity_id
_entity_poly.type
_entity_poly.pdbx_seq_one_letter_code
_entity_poly.pdbx_strand_id
1 'polypeptide(L)'
;MWHYLYFIVLVRVKDPTEYTGPESYVAQMIAEKNLEWFPRMRAMSLVSNEGDNEQNEIRNLQDRLESTMTLMTEQRKNKQRLGFLGSNAPHVNHHSSPH
;
A
#
# COMPACT_ATOMS: atom_id res chain seq x y z
N MET A 1 19.58 -23.98 -10.61
CA MET A 1 21.04 -23.70 -10.54
C MET A 1 21.66 -23.32 -11.89
N TRP A 2 21.35 -24.01 -13.00
CA TRP A 2 21.91 -23.72 -14.33
C TRP A 2 21.80 -22.27 -14.81
N HIS A 3 20.74 -21.54 -14.43
CA HIS A 3 20.60 -20.11 -14.75
C HIS A 3 21.76 -19.26 -14.26
N TYR A 4 22.36 -19.57 -13.10
CA TYR A 4 23.56 -18.86 -12.64
C TYR A 4 24.77 -19.14 -13.52
N LEU A 5 24.92 -20.37 -14.02
CA LEU A 5 26.01 -20.70 -14.96
C LEU A 5 25.83 -19.96 -16.28
N TYR A 6 24.62 -19.94 -16.84
CA TYR A 6 24.31 -19.13 -18.03
C TYR A 6 24.59 -17.65 -17.80
N PHE A 7 24.18 -17.11 -16.65
CA PHE A 7 24.40 -15.71 -16.31
C PHE A 7 25.88 -15.36 -16.12
N ILE A 8 26.66 -16.24 -15.47
CA ILE A 8 28.12 -16.06 -15.35
C ILE A 8 28.77 -16.05 -16.74
N VAL A 9 28.36 -16.96 -17.64
CA VAL A 9 28.88 -16.97 -19.01
C VAL A 9 28.47 -15.70 -19.75
N LEU A 10 27.20 -15.28 -19.65
CA LEU A 10 26.69 -14.03 -20.24
C LEU A 10 27.56 -12.84 -19.82
N VAL A 11 27.76 -12.64 -18.52
CA VAL A 11 28.58 -11.55 -17.97
C VAL A 11 30.04 -11.65 -18.43
N ARG A 12 30.55 -12.83 -18.81
CA ARG A 12 31.93 -12.99 -19.31
C ARG A 12 32.10 -12.70 -20.80
N VAL A 13 31.04 -12.87 -21.60
CA VAL A 13 31.13 -12.73 -23.07
C VAL A 13 30.49 -11.44 -23.61
N LYS A 14 29.63 -10.80 -22.81
CA LYS A 14 28.96 -9.55 -23.17
C LYS A 14 29.93 -8.37 -23.15
N ASP A 15 29.73 -7.39 -24.02
CA ASP A 15 30.52 -6.16 -24.04
C ASP A 15 30.34 -5.39 -22.71
N PRO A 16 31.42 -5.03 -22.00
CA PRO A 16 31.33 -4.30 -20.73
C PRO A 16 30.57 -2.97 -20.80
N THR A 17 30.53 -2.32 -21.97
CA THR A 17 29.80 -1.06 -22.17
C THR A 17 28.29 -1.25 -22.21
N GLU A 18 27.82 -2.47 -22.46
CA GLU A 18 26.40 -2.83 -22.52
C GLU A 18 25.87 -3.42 -21.20
N TYR A 19 26.71 -3.47 -20.17
CA TYR A 19 26.28 -3.97 -18.87
C TYR A 19 25.19 -3.06 -18.28
N THR A 20 24.14 -3.71 -17.82
CA THR A 20 23.18 -3.10 -16.90
C THR A 20 23.81 -2.93 -15.52
N GLY A 21 23.22 -2.10 -14.66
CA GLY A 21 23.72 -1.87 -13.30
C GLY A 21 24.03 -3.16 -12.51
N PRO A 22 23.10 -4.14 -12.44
CA PRO A 22 23.36 -5.41 -11.75
C PRO A 22 24.46 -6.25 -12.40
N GLU A 23 24.57 -6.26 -13.73
CA GLU A 23 25.62 -6.98 -14.44
C GLU A 23 27.00 -6.40 -14.12
N SER A 24 27.13 -5.06 -14.12
CA SER A 24 28.37 -4.37 -13.73
C SER A 24 28.78 -4.69 -12.29
N TYR A 25 27.82 -4.67 -11.37
CA TYR A 25 28.07 -5.04 -9.97
C TYR A 25 28.57 -6.48 -9.84
N VAL A 26 27.90 -7.44 -10.49
CA VAL A 26 28.32 -8.84 -10.45
C VAL A 26 29.68 -9.04 -11.12
N ALA A 27 29.95 -8.36 -12.24
CA ALA A 27 31.25 -8.41 -12.91
C ALA A 27 32.39 -7.94 -11.99
N GLN A 28 32.18 -6.84 -11.26
CA GLN A 28 33.14 -6.34 -10.26
C GLN A 28 33.34 -7.36 -9.13
N MET A 29 32.26 -7.88 -8.54
CA MET A 29 32.34 -8.86 -7.44
C MET A 29 33.08 -10.13 -7.88
N ILE A 30 32.87 -10.58 -9.12
CA ILE A 30 33.61 -11.72 -9.69
C ILE A 30 35.10 -11.39 -9.85
N ALA A 31 35.45 -10.19 -10.33
CA ALA A 31 36.84 -9.75 -10.49
C ALA A 31 37.58 -9.67 -9.14
N GLU A 32 36.87 -9.20 -8.10
CA GLU A 32 37.35 -9.13 -6.72
C GLU A 32 37.32 -10.49 -5.98
N LYS A 33 36.79 -11.54 -6.62
CA LYS A 33 36.54 -12.86 -6.02
C LYS A 33 35.63 -12.78 -4.78
N ASN A 34 34.78 -11.76 -4.69
CA ASN A 34 33.77 -11.63 -3.66
C ASN A 34 32.54 -12.47 -4.03
N LEU A 35 32.09 -13.35 -3.12
CA LEU A 35 30.94 -14.24 -3.31
C LEU A 35 29.64 -13.70 -2.68
N GLU A 36 29.65 -12.49 -2.14
CA GLU A 36 28.49 -11.86 -1.50
C GLU A 36 27.38 -11.45 -2.47
N TRP A 37 27.69 -11.33 -3.77
CA TRP A 37 26.66 -11.09 -4.80
C TRP A 37 25.70 -12.28 -4.96
N PHE A 38 26.09 -13.47 -4.49
CA PHE A 38 25.23 -14.65 -4.49
C PHE A 38 24.28 -14.58 -3.28
N PRO A 39 22.95 -14.59 -3.47
CA PRO A 39 22.02 -14.54 -2.36
C PRO A 39 22.11 -15.81 -1.52
N ARG A 40 22.63 -15.69 -0.29
CA ARG A 40 22.71 -16.78 0.69
C ARG A 40 21.64 -16.57 1.75
N MET A 41 20.75 -17.55 1.92
CA MET A 41 19.69 -17.53 2.95
C MET A 41 18.74 -16.32 2.87
N ARG A 42 18.78 -15.53 1.78
CA ARG A 42 17.98 -14.32 1.55
C ARG A 42 17.33 -14.34 0.16
N ALA A 43 17.02 -15.54 -0.34
CA ALA A 43 16.27 -15.65 -1.57
C ALA A 43 14.86 -15.09 -1.35
N MET A 44 14.23 -14.54 -2.40
CA MET A 44 12.83 -14.08 -2.33
C MET A 44 11.87 -15.16 -1.81
N SER A 45 12.17 -16.44 -2.06
CA SER A 45 11.39 -17.57 -1.55
C SER A 45 11.61 -17.87 -0.05
N LEU A 46 12.66 -17.32 0.56
CA LEU A 46 13.02 -17.50 1.97
C LEU A 46 12.59 -16.32 2.85
N VAL A 47 12.09 -15.24 2.24
CA VAL A 47 11.44 -14.17 2.99
C VAL A 47 10.15 -14.77 3.52
N SER A 48 10.15 -15.13 4.81
CA SER A 48 8.96 -15.58 5.53
C SER A 48 7.87 -14.55 5.28
N ASN A 49 6.76 -14.99 4.70
CA ASN A 49 5.60 -14.20 4.28
C ASN A 49 5.46 -12.85 5.03
N GLU A 50 6.10 -11.78 4.54
CA GLU A 50 5.77 -10.41 4.93
C GLU A 50 4.25 -10.18 4.70
N GLY A 51 3.67 -10.97 3.79
CA GLY A 51 2.25 -11.11 3.53
C GLY A 51 1.37 -11.42 4.74
N ASP A 52 1.84 -12.07 5.81
CA ASP A 52 0.99 -12.26 7.01
C ASP A 52 0.78 -10.93 7.74
N ASN A 53 1.84 -10.14 7.86
CA ASN A 53 1.78 -8.84 8.50
C ASN A 53 1.05 -7.84 7.61
N GLU A 54 1.34 -7.84 6.30
CA GLU A 54 0.64 -6.99 5.32
C GLU A 54 -0.86 -7.33 5.22
N GLN A 55 -1.25 -8.61 5.21
CA GLN A 55 -2.66 -9.00 5.21
C GLN A 55 -3.36 -8.57 6.50
N ASN A 56 -2.69 -8.67 7.65
CA ASN A 56 -3.23 -8.23 8.92
C ASN A 56 -3.41 -6.70 8.99
N GLU A 57 -2.46 -5.94 8.43
CA GLU A 57 -2.59 -4.48 8.29
C GLU A 57 -3.73 -4.11 7.34
N ILE A 58 -3.85 -4.77 6.18
CA ILE A 58 -4.96 -4.55 5.24
C ILE A 58 -6.31 -4.84 5.90
N ARG A 59 -6.41 -5.94 6.65
CA ARG A 59 -7.62 -6.28 7.40
C ARG A 59 -7.95 -5.23 8.45
N ASN A 60 -6.98 -4.79 9.24
CA ASN A 60 -7.16 -3.71 10.22
C ASN A 60 -7.63 -2.41 9.57
N LEU A 61 -7.08 -2.06 8.41
CA LEU A 61 -7.49 -0.88 7.65
C LEU A 61 -8.92 -1.00 7.12
N GLN A 62 -9.32 -2.20 6.66
CA GLN A 62 -10.70 -2.48 6.24
C GLN A 62 -11.69 -2.33 7.40
N ASP A 63 -11.39 -2.90 8.57
CA ASP A 63 -12.25 -2.80 9.76
C ASP A 63 -12.43 -1.33 10.21
N ARG A 64 -11.35 -0.54 10.16
CA ARG A 64 -11.39 0.90 10.46
C ARG A 64 -12.22 1.68 9.45
N LEU A 65 -12.11 1.34 8.16
CA LEU A 65 -12.89 1.98 7.09
C LEU A 65 -14.38 1.67 7.24
N GLU A 66 -14.74 0.42 7.51
CA GLU A 66 -16.13 0.01 7.72
C GLU A 66 -16.74 0.74 8.92
N SER A 67 -16.01 0.79 10.05
CA SER A 67 -16.43 1.54 11.25
C SER A 67 -16.62 3.04 10.97
N THR A 68 -15.79 3.61 10.10
CA THR A 68 -15.93 5.03 9.71
C THR A 68 -17.14 5.22 8.80
N MET A 69 -17.39 4.29 7.87
CA MET A 69 -18.55 4.35 6.99
C MET A 69 -19.86 4.21 7.76
N THR A 70 -19.95 3.27 8.70
CA THR A 70 -21.14 3.10 9.55
C THR A 70 -21.44 4.39 10.31
N LEU A 71 -20.45 4.99 10.97
CA LEU A 71 -20.59 6.26 11.67
C LEU A 71 -21.06 7.39 10.73
N MET A 72 -20.50 7.50 9.52
CA MET A 72 -20.95 8.49 8.54
C MET A 72 -22.41 8.28 8.10
N THR A 73 -22.85 7.03 7.95
CA THR A 73 -24.25 6.73 7.62
C THR A 73 -25.19 7.06 8.76
N GLU A 74 -24.81 6.78 10.01
CA GLU A 74 -25.58 7.15 11.20
C GLU A 74 -25.67 8.66 11.36
N GLN A 75 -24.56 9.38 11.17
CA GLN A 75 -24.55 10.85 11.17
C GLN A 75 -25.46 11.43 10.09
N ARG A 76 -25.45 10.85 8.88
CA ARG A 76 -26.35 11.27 7.80
C ARG A 76 -27.82 11.02 8.17
N LYS A 77 -28.15 9.85 8.72
CA LYS A 77 -29.51 9.53 9.20
C LYS A 77 -29.94 10.47 10.33
N ASN A 78 -29.07 10.74 11.29
CA ASN A 78 -29.35 11.64 12.41
C ASN A 78 -29.60 13.08 11.93
N LYS A 79 -28.80 13.57 10.97
CA LYS A 79 -29.02 14.87 10.34
C LYS A 79 -30.35 14.95 9.58
N GLN A 80 -30.75 13.89 8.87
CA GLN A 80 -32.07 13.84 8.20
C GLN A 80 -33.22 13.83 9.22
N ARG A 81 -33.10 13.07 10.33
CA ARG A 81 -34.08 13.09 11.43
C ARG A 81 -34.21 14.48 12.04
N LEU A 82 -33.10 15.16 12.30
CA LEU A 82 -33.12 16.52 12.85
C LEU A 82 -33.75 17.52 11.86
N GLY A 83 -33.50 17.38 10.55
CA GLY A 83 -34.16 18.16 9.51
C GLY A 83 -35.68 17.96 9.46
N PHE A 84 -36.17 16.77 9.81
CA PHE A 84 -37.59 16.46 9.95
C PHE A 84 -38.20 17.06 11.23
N LEU A 85 -37.44 17.16 12.33
CA LEU A 85 -37.90 17.85 13.54
C LEU A 85 -37.89 19.39 13.40
N GLY A 86 -37.08 19.95 12.51
CA GLY A 86 -37.04 21.38 12.22
C GLY A 86 -38.15 21.91 11.32
N SER A 87 -38.93 21.04 10.66
CA SER A 87 -40.00 21.42 9.72
C SER A 87 -41.36 21.66 10.38
N ASN A 88 -41.50 21.36 11.69
CA ASN A 88 -42.76 21.51 12.44
C ASN A 88 -42.68 22.56 13.57
N ALA A 89 -41.78 23.54 13.50
CA ALA A 89 -41.93 24.73 14.33
C ALA A 89 -43.09 25.57 13.75
N PRO A 90 -44.21 25.77 14.47
CA PRO A 90 -45.26 26.65 13.99
C PRO A 90 -44.66 28.05 13.88
N HIS A 91 -44.69 28.62 12.67
CA HIS A 91 -44.37 30.01 12.43
C HIS A 91 -45.36 30.88 13.22
N VAL A 92 -44.96 31.34 14.40
CA VAL A 92 -45.73 32.30 15.18
C VAL A 92 -45.68 33.64 14.44
N ASN A 93 -46.67 33.87 13.59
CA ASN A 93 -46.98 35.17 12.99
C ASN A 93 -47.29 36.17 14.12
N HIS A 94 -46.30 36.95 14.55
CA HIS A 94 -46.56 38.21 15.24
C HIS A 94 -46.94 39.27 14.20
N HIS A 95 -48.24 39.35 13.88
CA HIS A 95 -48.84 40.59 13.40
C HIS A 95 -49.18 41.44 14.62
N SER A 96 -48.40 42.49 14.87
CA SER A 96 -48.83 43.62 15.68
C SER A 96 -49.03 44.81 14.74
N SER A 97 -50.30 45.16 14.50
CA SER A 97 -50.71 46.34 13.75
C SER A 97 -50.19 47.64 14.38
N PRO A 98 -49.95 48.69 13.59
CA PRO A 98 -49.63 50.01 14.10
C PRO A 98 -50.93 50.77 14.42
N HIS A 99 -50.99 51.41 15.58
CA HIS A 99 -51.79 52.62 15.80
C HIS A 99 -51.23 53.44 16.95
#